data_AF-A0A4R4EJ34-F1
#
_entry.id   AF-A0A4R4EJ34-F1
#
_cell.length_a   1.000
_cell.length_b   1.000
_cell.length_c   1.000
_cell.angle_alpha   90.00
_cell.angle_beta   90.00
_cell.angle_gamma   90.00
#
_symmetry.space_group_name_H-M   'P 1'
#
loop_
_entity.id
_entity.type
_entity.pdbx_description
1 polymer ?
#
loop_
_entity_poly.entity_id
_entity_poly.type
_entity_poly.pdbx_seq_one_letter_code
_entity_poly.pdbx_strand_id
1 'polypeptide(L)' 'MIKSLTRINELAKKQREEGLTVGERFEQSLLRQEYLSEIRGQVLNSIVGLTVIDTLGNDVTPHKVRNIRVKESMKNS' A
#
# COMPACT_ATOMS: atom_id res chain seq x y z
N MET A 1 2.09 9.66 -12.17
CA MET A 1 1.87 10.37 -10.89
C MET A 1 0.47 10.04 -10.42
N ILE A 2 0.31 9.54 -9.20
CA ILE A 2 -1.01 9.16 -8.66
C ILE A 2 -1.75 10.43 -8.26
N LYS A 3 -2.88 10.73 -8.90
CA LYS A 3 -3.59 12.00 -8.75
C LYS A 3 -4.15 12.21 -7.33
N SER A 4 -4.58 11.13 -6.67
CA SER A 4 -5.13 11.17 -5.31
C SER A 4 -4.07 11.49 -4.25
N LEU A 5 -2.78 11.27 -4.52
CA LEU A 5 -1.70 11.46 -3.54
C LEU A 5 -1.56 12.91 -3.09
N THR A 6 -1.64 13.87 -4.01
CA THR A 6 -1.53 15.31 -3.68
C THR A 6 -2.63 15.72 -2.71
N ARG A 7 -3.87 15.32 -3.00
CA ARG A 7 -5.02 15.64 -2.17
C ARG A 7 -4.98 14.94 -0.80
N ILE A 8 -4.51 13.69 -0.75
CA ILE A 8 -4.27 12.97 0.51
C ILE A 8 -3.28 13.74 1.39
N ASN A 9 -2.21 14.28 0.81
CA ASN A 9 -1.20 15.04 1.55
C ASN A 9 -1.75 16.37 2.09
N GLU A 10 -2.56 17.08 1.31
CA GLU A 10 -3.26 18.28 1.77
C GLU A 10 -4.17 17.98 2.97
N LEU A 11 -5.01 16.95 2.85
CA LEU A 11 -5.90 16.52 3.94
C LEU A 11 -5.12 16.03 5.16
N ALA A 12 -4.00 15.32 4.97
CA ALA A 12 -3.13 14.89 6.07
C ALA A 12 -2.44 16.05 6.78
N LYS A 13 -2.06 17.10 6.03
CA LYS A 13 -1.52 18.34 6.61
C LYS A 13 -2.60 19.05 7.44
N LYS A 14 -3.78 19.25 6.86
CA LYS A 14 -4.92 19.87 7.53
C LYS A 14 -5.32 19.11 8.80
N GLN A 15 -5.35 17.77 8.74
CA GLN A 15 -5.64 16.92 9.89
C GLN A 15 -4.71 17.16 11.08
N ARG A 16 -3.41 17.43 10.83
CA ARG A 16 -2.41 17.72 11.86
C ARG A 16 -2.53 19.12 12.44
N GLU A 17 -2.86 20.10 11.61
CA GLU A 17 -2.83 21.52 11.99
C GLU A 17 -4.16 21.98 12.59
N GLU A 18 -5.28 21.62 11.95
CA GLU A 18 -6.61 22.19 12.23
C GLU A 18 -7.64 21.10 12.56
N GLY A 19 -7.37 19.85 12.15
CA GLY A 19 -8.33 18.76 12.17
C GLY A 19 -9.17 18.67 10.88
N LEU A 20 -9.95 17.60 10.75
CA LEU A 20 -10.79 17.35 9.58
C LEU A 20 -12.27 17.45 9.93
N THR A 21 -13.06 18.00 9.01
CA THR A 21 -14.52 17.87 9.04
C THR A 21 -14.96 16.44 8.72
N VAL A 22 -16.23 16.13 8.97
CA VAL A 22 -16.79 14.79 8.66
C VAL A 22 -16.70 14.49 7.16
N GLY A 23 -17.00 15.47 6.30
CA GLY A 23 -16.90 15.31 4.84
C GLY A 23 -15.47 15.05 4.38
N GLU A 24 -14.50 15.79 4.93
CA GLU A 24 -13.09 15.60 4.59
C GLU A 24 -12.52 14.27 5.09
N ARG A 25 -12.99 13.75 6.24
CA ARG A 25 -12.63 12.40 6.69
C ARG A 25 -13.13 11.33 5.71
N PHE A 26 -14.34 11.51 5.18
CA PHE A 26 -14.89 10.61 4.17
C PHE A 26 -14.10 10.70 2.86
N GLU A 27 -13.82 11.92 2.38
CA GLU A 27 -12.97 12.17 1.20
C GLU A 27 -11.59 11.53 1.37
N GLN A 28 -10.92 11.75 2.50
CA GLN A 28 -9.61 11.18 2.79
C GLN A 28 -9.65 9.64 2.77
N SER A 29 -10.70 9.04 3.31
CA SER A 29 -10.87 7.59 3.34
C SER A 29 -11.04 7.01 1.94
N LEU A 30 -11.88 7.66 1.11
CA LEU A 30 -12.11 7.26 -0.27
C LEU A 30 -10.82 7.36 -1.11
N LEU A 31 -10.12 8.50 -1.01
CA LEU A 31 -8.87 8.72 -1.73
C LEU A 31 -7.79 7.72 -1.32
N ARG A 32 -7.69 7.37 -0.03
CA ARG A 32 -6.75 6.34 0.45
C ARG A 32 -7.09 4.97 -0.12
N GLN A 33 -8.36 4.62 -0.24
CA GLN A 33 -8.77 3.35 -0.84
C GLN A 33 -8.39 3.28 -2.32
N GLU A 34 -8.62 4.36 -3.07
CA GLU A 34 -8.23 4.48 -4.48
C GLU A 34 -6.70 4.38 -4.64
N TYR A 35 -5.95 5.16 -3.86
CA TYR A 35 -4.49 5.10 -3.81
C TYR A 35 -3.98 3.69 -3.53
N LEU A 36 -4.50 3.02 -2.50
CA LEU A 36 -4.13 1.64 -2.16
C LEU A 36 -4.44 0.67 -3.29
N SER A 37 -5.55 0.86 -4.02
CA SER A 37 -5.89 0.04 -5.18
C SER A 37 -4.87 0.19 -6.31
N GLU A 38 -4.50 1.44 -6.63
CA GLU A 38 -3.53 1.76 -7.68
C GLU A 38 -2.12 1.24 -7.37
N ILE A 39 -1.67 1.35 -6.12
CA ILE A 39 -0.31 0.92 -5.75
C ILE A 39 -0.22 -0.58 -5.48
N ARG A 40 -1.31 -1.27 -5.12
CA ARG A 40 -1.24 -2.67 -4.68
C ARG A 40 -0.62 -3.57 -5.75
N GLY A 41 -0.96 -3.36 -7.02
CA GLY A 41 -0.35 -4.12 -8.12
C GLY A 41 1.14 -3.81 -8.30
N GLN A 42 1.49 -2.53 -8.29
CA GLN A 42 2.87 -2.07 -8.46
C GLN A 42 3.77 -2.57 -7.31
N VAL A 43 3.33 -2.39 -6.07
CA VAL A 43 4.04 -2.82 -4.87
C VAL A 43 4.22 -4.33 -4.87
N LEU A 44 3.16 -5.11 -5.16
CA LEU A 44 3.27 -6.56 -5.23
C LEU A 44 4.37 -6.98 -6.20
N ASN A 45 4.38 -6.45 -7.42
CA ASN A 45 5.39 -6.77 -8.43
C ASN A 45 6.80 -6.40 -7.99
N SER A 46 6.99 -5.26 -7.31
CA SER A 46 8.30 -4.82 -6.84
C SER A 46 8.84 -5.67 -5.67
N ILE A 47 7.97 -6.20 -4.80
CA ILE A 47 8.40 -6.95 -3.61
C ILE A 47 8.40 -8.47 -3.79
N VAL A 48 7.93 -9.01 -4.93
CA VAL A 48 7.87 -10.48 -5.15
C VAL A 48 9.23 -11.15 -4.97
N GLY A 49 10.32 -10.47 -5.33
CA GLY A 49 11.70 -10.97 -5.19
C GLY A 49 12.35 -10.76 -3.83
N LEU A 50 11.69 -10.06 -2.89
CA LEU A 50 12.30 -9.67 -1.61
C LEU A 50 11.84 -10.58 -0.46
N THR A 51 12.65 -10.63 0.60
CA THR A 51 12.29 -11.24 1.89
C THR A 51 12.21 -10.13 2.92
N VAL A 52 11.09 -10.03 3.63
CA VAL A 52 10.86 -8.98 4.64
C VAL A 52 11.14 -9.55 6.02
N ILE A 53 12.10 -8.96 6.73
CA ILE A 53 12.49 -9.34 8.09
C ILE A 53 12.06 -8.23 9.06
N ASP A 54 11.46 -8.60 10.19
CA ASP A 54 11.11 -7.64 11.25
C ASP A 54 12.35 -7.21 12.08
N THR A 55 12.17 -6.27 13.00
CA THR A 55 13.27 -5.79 13.87
C THR A 55 13.81 -6.85 14.83
N LEU A 56 13.09 -7.97 15.01
CA LEU A 56 13.48 -9.09 15.85
C LEU A 56 14.17 -10.21 15.05
N GLY A 57 14.27 -10.08 13.73
CA GLY A 57 14.88 -11.07 12.85
C GLY A 57 13.92 -12.11 12.29
N ASN A 58 12.61 -12.00 12.50
CA ASN A 58 11.63 -12.95 11.98
C ASN A 58 11.27 -12.66 10.53
N ASP A 59 11.16 -13.71 9.70
CA ASP A 59 10.66 -13.59 8.33
C ASP A 59 9.14 -13.34 8.30
N VAL A 60 8.79 -12.07 8.13
CA VAL A 60 7.42 -11.57 8.04
C VAL A 60 6.99 -11.32 6.58
N THR A 61 7.66 -11.95 5.60
CA THR A 61 7.26 -11.86 4.19
C THR A 61 5.78 -12.20 4.05
N PRO A 62 4.94 -11.33 3.45
CA PRO A 62 3.50 -11.59 3.38
C PRO A 62 3.16 -12.89 2.64
N HIS A 63 2.22 -13.68 3.17
CA HIS A 63 1.80 -14.96 2.55
C HIS A 63 1.37 -14.81 1.08
N LYS A 64 0.75 -13.68 0.72
CA LYS A 64 0.37 -13.37 -0.66
C LYS A 64 1.57 -13.33 -1.61
N VAL A 65 2.70 -12.79 -1.16
CA VAL A 65 3.95 -12.73 -1.93
C VAL A 65 4.54 -14.12 -2.10
N ARG A 66 4.59 -14.93 -1.03
CA ARG A 66 5.04 -16.32 -1.08
C ARG A 66 4.23 -17.14 -2.09
N ASN A 67 2.90 -17.00 -2.08
CA ASN A 67 2.01 -17.71 -3.00
C ASN A 67 2.22 -17.30 -4.47
N ILE A 68 2.47 -16.02 -4.74
CA ILE A 68 2.77 -15.55 -6.11
C ILE A 68 4.08 -16.18 -6.59
N ARG A 69 5.13 -16.18 -5.76
CA ARG A 69 6.43 -16.77 -6.09
C ARG A 69 6.32 -18.27 -6.41
N VAL A 70 5.57 -19.03 -5.60
CA VAL A 70 5.32 -20.45 -5.87
C VAL A 70 4.62 -20.63 -7.21
N LYS A 71 3.54 -19.86 -7.47
CA LYS A 71 2.82 -19.92 -8.75
C LYS A 71 3.72 -19.60 -9.95
N GLU A 72 4.61 -18.62 -9.85
CA GLU A 72 5.56 -18.29 -10.91
C GLU A 72 6.58 -19.41 -11.15
N SER A 73 7.10 -20.04 -10.10
CA SER A 73 8.03 -21.18 -10.24
C SER A 73 7.38 -22.38 -10.95
N MET A 74 6.10 -22.65 -10.65
CA MET A 74 5.34 -23.73 -11.29
C MET A 74 4.98 -23.43 -12.75
N LYS A 75 4.94 -22.15 -13.14
CA LYS A 75 4.59 -21.73 -14.51
C LYS A 75 5.80 -21.73 -15.45
N ASN A 76 7.01 -21.70 -14.89
CA ASN A 76 8.28 -21.72 -15.62
C ASN A 76 8.93 -23.13 -15.65
N SER A 77 8.22 -24.15 -15.15
CA SER A 77 8.60 -25.57 -15.19
C SER A 77 7.77 -26.30 -16.25
#